data_AF-A0A0Q6KJC0-F1
#
_entry.id   AF-A0A0Q6KJC0-F1
#
_cell.length_a   1.000
_cell.length_b   1.000
_cell.length_c   1.000
_cell.angle_alpha   90.00
_cell.angle_beta   90.00
_cell.angle_gamma   90.00
#
_symmetry.space_group_name_H-M   'P 1'
#
loop_
_entity.id
_entity.type
_entity.pdbx_description
1 polymer ?
#
loop_
_entity_poly.entity_id
_entity_poly.type
_entity_poly.pdbx_seq_one_letter_code
_entity_poly.pdbx_strand_id
1 'polypeptide(L)'
;MVGFYWSDDSVTWNNVPTEYQVFARQPRGFDIRPDALAATADLIAANAAEPFAHELIREAGHLASNAPRSALLIAFSALETGLKAHVAYLLKGSETLLAKLPSPPVQTLLGEVIPELHSKAGIKTEHLPLAEPARKYLTKWVTQRNQVAHGVKQTVDGEDLRELIRFVSDILYILDACRGQEWALAHLRSAHFAA
;
A
#
# COMPACT_ATOMS: atom_id res chain seq x y z
N MET A 1 19.61 -33.50 -13.51
CA MET A 1 19.28 -32.63 -14.66
C MET A 1 17.90 -32.07 -14.37
N VAL A 2 17.78 -30.76 -14.10
CA VAL A 2 16.47 -30.14 -13.83
C VAL A 2 15.88 -29.76 -15.19
N GLY A 3 14.76 -30.37 -15.56
CA GLY A 3 14.08 -30.12 -16.83
C GLY A 3 13.19 -28.90 -16.74
N PHE A 4 13.27 -27.99 -17.72
CA PHE A 4 12.42 -26.80 -17.84
C PHE A 4 11.10 -27.07 -18.59
N TYR A 5 10.84 -28.32 -18.95
CA TYR A 5 9.69 -28.73 -19.73
C TYR A 5 9.06 -29.99 -19.15
N TRP A 6 7.74 -30.10 -19.25
CA TRP A 6 6.97 -31.30 -18.89
C TRP A 6 6.03 -31.67 -20.03
N SER A 7 5.76 -32.96 -20.19
CA SER A 7 4.87 -33.50 -21.20
C SER A 7 4.21 -34.76 -20.65
N ASP A 8 2.90 -34.88 -20.83
CA ASP A 8 2.14 -36.08 -20.43
C ASP A 8 2.02 -37.07 -21.61
N ASP A 9 2.07 -36.58 -22.84
CA ASP A 9 1.96 -37.35 -24.08
C ASP A 9 3.31 -37.63 -24.77
N SER A 10 4.42 -37.10 -24.23
CA SER A 10 5.77 -37.10 -24.82
C SER A 10 5.87 -36.42 -26.20
N VAL A 11 4.81 -35.73 -26.64
CA VAL A 11 4.70 -35.09 -27.97
C VAL A 11 4.54 -33.57 -27.80
N THR A 12 3.68 -33.15 -26.87
CA THR A 12 3.42 -31.76 -26.53
C THR A 12 4.18 -31.38 -25.27
N TRP A 13 5.18 -30.52 -25.43
CA TRP A 13 6.03 -30.08 -24.33
C TRP A 13 5.58 -28.72 -23.82
N ASN A 14 5.22 -28.67 -22.55
CA ASN A 14 4.83 -27.46 -21.83
C ASN A 14 6.02 -26.94 -21.00
N ASN A 15 6.19 -25.63 -20.91
CA ASN A 15 7.16 -25.05 -19.98
C ASN A 15 6.76 -25.41 -18.54
N VAL A 16 7.73 -25.85 -17.73
CA VAL A 16 7.58 -25.90 -16.28
C VAL A 16 7.60 -24.47 -15.77
N PRO A 17 6.66 -24.07 -14.89
CA PRO A 17 6.65 -22.72 -14.32
C PRO A 17 7.79 -22.58 -13.31
N THR A 18 9.01 -22.40 -13.83
CA THR A 18 10.19 -22.04 -13.04
C THR A 18 10.73 -20.74 -13.58
N GLU A 19 10.42 -19.64 -12.89
CA GLU A 19 11.12 -18.38 -13.07
C GLU A 19 12.32 -18.34 -12.12
N TYR A 20 13.52 -18.21 -12.68
CA TYR A 20 14.72 -17.83 -11.92
C TYR A 20 14.92 -16.34 -12.09
N GLN A 21 14.83 -15.59 -10.99
CA GLN A 21 15.11 -14.16 -10.99
C GLN A 21 16.06 -13.81 -9.86
N VAL A 22 17.11 -13.08 -10.21
CA VAL A 22 18.09 -12.53 -9.27
C VAL A 22 17.87 -11.02 -9.24
N PHE A 23 17.40 -10.51 -8.11
CA PHE A 23 17.32 -9.08 -7.87
C PHE A 23 18.48 -8.64 -6.99
N ALA A 24 19.38 -7.82 -7.54
CA ALA A 24 20.35 -7.08 -6.76
C ALA A 24 19.71 -5.76 -6.32
N ARG A 25 19.31 -5.66 -5.04
CA ARG A 25 19.05 -4.35 -4.42
C ARG A 25 20.36 -3.86 -3.81
N GLN A 26 20.91 -2.78 -4.33
CA GLN A 26 21.92 -2.03 -3.61
C GLN A 26 21.20 -1.12 -2.61
N PRO A 27 21.25 -1.38 -1.30
CA PRO A 27 20.78 -0.41 -0.34
C PRO A 27 21.62 0.86 -0.53
N ARG A 28 20.98 1.98 -0.82
CA ARG A 28 21.64 3.27 -0.60
C ARG A 28 21.80 3.40 0.91
N GLY A 29 23.03 3.64 1.37
CA GLY A 29 23.24 4.05 2.75
C GLY A 29 22.33 5.24 3.03
N PHE A 30 21.62 5.20 4.15
CA PHE A 30 20.85 6.34 4.62
C PHE A 30 21.72 7.11 5.61
N ASP A 31 21.79 8.42 5.41
CA ASP A 31 22.44 9.30 6.37
C ASP A 31 21.45 9.52 7.53
N ILE A 32 21.78 9.00 8.72
CA ILE A 32 20.91 9.14 9.88
C ILE A 32 21.05 10.58 10.36
N ARG A 33 20.08 11.41 9.96
CA ARG A 33 19.96 12.76 10.50
C ARG A 33 19.72 12.70 12.02
N PRO A 34 20.24 13.65 12.81
CA PRO A 34 20.10 13.62 14.28
C PRO A 34 18.64 13.59 14.78
N ASP A 35 17.72 14.21 14.05
CA ASP A 35 16.28 14.21 14.30
C ASP A 35 15.66 12.81 14.15
N ALA A 36 16.08 12.06 13.12
CA ALA A 36 15.65 10.68 12.91
C ALA A 36 16.12 9.76 14.04
N LEU A 37 17.31 10.00 14.59
CA LEU A 37 17.83 9.23 15.73
C LEU A 37 16.96 9.42 16.98
N ALA A 38 16.58 10.67 17.28
CA ALA A 38 15.71 10.99 18.42
C ALA A 38 14.31 10.39 18.24
N ALA A 39 13.68 10.57 17.07
CA ALA A 39 12.38 9.97 16.78
C ALA A 39 12.39 8.44 16.87
N THR A 40 13.48 7.81 16.42
CA THR A 40 13.65 6.34 16.53
C THR A 40 13.80 5.91 17.99
N ALA A 41 14.54 6.65 18.80
CA ALA A 41 14.69 6.38 20.23
C ALA A 41 13.34 6.49 20.96
N ASP A 42 12.52 7.49 20.63
CA ASP A 42 11.17 7.64 21.20
C ASP A 42 10.25 6.47 20.81
N LEU A 43 10.30 6.02 19.55
CA LEU A 43 9.54 4.85 19.08
C LEU A 43 9.98 3.55 19.78
N ILE A 44 11.29 3.36 19.97
CA ILE A 44 11.82 2.21 20.72
C ILE A 44 11.38 2.27 22.18
N ALA A 45 11.48 3.44 22.82
CA ALA A 45 11.06 3.64 24.21
C ALA A 45 9.55 3.39 24.39
N ALA A 46 8.74 3.78 23.40
CA ALA A 46 7.31 3.52 23.35
C ALA A 46 6.95 2.06 23.00
N ASN A 47 7.94 1.21 22.70
CA ASN A 47 7.76 -0.14 22.15
C ASN A 47 6.79 -0.14 20.95
N ALA A 48 6.89 0.89 20.11
CA ALA A 48 6.02 1.07 18.96
C ALA A 48 6.42 0.06 17.87
N ALA A 49 5.48 -0.80 17.49
CA ALA A 49 5.62 -1.64 16.31
C ALA A 49 5.35 -0.80 15.06
N GLU A 50 5.96 -1.19 13.95
CA GLU A 50 5.60 -0.59 12.67
C GLU A 50 4.12 -0.86 12.34
N PRO A 51 3.39 0.11 11.79
CA PRO A 51 2.03 -0.15 11.35
C PRO A 51 1.98 -1.23 10.26
N PHE A 52 1.15 -2.25 10.46
CA PHE A 52 1.01 -3.40 9.54
C PHE A 52 0.74 -3.00 8.08
N ALA A 53 0.06 -1.87 7.83
CA ALA A 53 -0.15 -1.36 6.49
C ALA A 53 1.17 -1.04 5.74
N HIS A 54 2.19 -0.56 6.45
CA HIS A 54 3.51 -0.29 5.87
C HIS A 54 4.31 -1.58 5.61
N GLU A 55 4.12 -2.60 6.44
CA GLU A 55 4.67 -3.93 6.16
C GLU A 55 4.09 -4.51 4.86
N LEU A 56 2.76 -4.47 4.73
CA LEU A 56 2.07 -4.97 3.53
C LEU A 56 2.48 -4.22 2.27
N ILE A 57 2.61 -2.88 2.31
CA ILE A 57 2.97 -2.13 1.10
C ILE A 57 4.41 -2.41 0.65
N ARG A 58 5.32 -2.70 1.59
CA ARG A 58 6.67 -3.18 1.25
C ARG A 58 6.62 -4.57 0.64
N GLU A 59 5.84 -5.48 1.21
CA GLU A 59 5.65 -6.83 0.66
C GLU A 59 5.10 -6.78 -0.77
N ALA A 60 4.10 -5.94 -1.04
CA ALA A 60 3.62 -5.69 -2.40
C ALA A 60 4.76 -5.19 -3.32
N GLY A 61 5.60 -4.28 -2.83
CA GLY A 61 6.78 -3.80 -3.54
C GLY A 61 7.81 -4.90 -3.87
N HIS A 62 7.97 -5.90 -2.99
CA HIS A 62 8.82 -7.06 -3.25
C HIS A 62 8.22 -8.00 -4.29
N LEU A 63 6.90 -8.17 -4.28
CA LEU A 63 6.18 -9.06 -5.18
C LEU A 63 5.90 -8.45 -6.56
N ALA A 64 5.97 -7.13 -6.71
CA ALA A 64 5.52 -6.41 -7.91
C ALA A 64 6.12 -6.92 -9.22
N SER A 65 7.34 -7.47 -9.20
CA SER A 65 8.02 -7.96 -10.41
C SER A 65 7.77 -9.44 -10.71
N ASN A 66 7.35 -10.22 -9.71
CA ASN A 66 7.33 -11.69 -9.79
C ASN A 66 5.90 -12.23 -9.69
N ALA A 67 5.06 -11.54 -8.94
CA ALA A 67 3.67 -11.88 -8.71
C ALA A 67 2.81 -10.61 -8.73
N PRO A 68 2.69 -9.91 -9.88
CA PRO A 68 2.06 -8.59 -9.95
C PRO A 68 0.57 -8.62 -9.57
N ARG A 69 -0.11 -9.76 -9.75
CA ARG A 69 -1.48 -9.96 -9.23
C ARG A 69 -1.53 -9.99 -7.71
N SER A 70 -0.67 -10.79 -7.09
CA SER A 70 -0.58 -10.88 -5.62
C SER A 70 -0.15 -9.56 -5.02
N ALA A 71 0.84 -8.90 -5.63
CA ALA A 71 1.28 -7.56 -5.25
C ALA A 71 0.14 -6.53 -5.33
N LEU A 72 -0.69 -6.56 -6.38
CA LEU A 72 -1.88 -5.71 -6.47
C LEU A 72 -2.85 -5.97 -5.31
N LEU A 73 -3.16 -7.23 -5.02
CA LEU A 73 -4.07 -7.58 -3.92
C LEU A 73 -3.51 -7.13 -2.56
N ILE A 74 -2.22 -7.36 -2.31
CA ILE A 74 -1.54 -6.97 -1.07
C ILE A 74 -1.45 -5.44 -0.94
N ALA A 75 -1.21 -4.71 -2.04
CA ALA A 75 -1.22 -3.25 -2.02
C ALA A 75 -2.60 -2.69 -1.63
N PHE A 76 -3.69 -3.32 -2.10
CA PHE A 76 -5.05 -2.96 -1.67
C PHE A 76 -5.33 -3.35 -0.22
N SER A 77 -4.85 -4.52 0.23
CA SER A 77 -4.93 -4.89 1.65
C SER A 77 -4.18 -3.92 2.55
N ALA A 78 -3.03 -3.41 2.12
CA ALA A 78 -2.28 -2.36 2.80
C ALA A 78 -3.11 -1.07 2.92
N LEU A 79 -3.69 -0.61 1.81
CA LEU A 79 -4.54 0.58 1.78
C LEU A 79 -5.76 0.42 2.71
N GLU A 80 -6.49 -0.68 2.60
CA GLU A 80 -7.67 -0.95 3.44
C GLU A 80 -7.32 -1.01 4.93
N THR A 81 -6.24 -1.70 5.28
CA THR A 81 -5.74 -1.79 6.65
C THR A 81 -5.36 -0.42 7.19
N GLY A 82 -4.61 0.36 6.42
CA GLY A 82 -4.17 1.70 6.80
C GLY A 82 -5.34 2.66 7.03
N LEU A 83 -6.31 2.68 6.11
CA LEU A 83 -7.51 3.50 6.22
C LEU A 83 -8.35 3.10 7.44
N LYS A 84 -8.56 1.80 7.67
CA LYS A 84 -9.29 1.31 8.85
C LYS A 84 -8.59 1.69 10.15
N ALA A 85 -7.27 1.49 10.23
CA ALA A 85 -6.49 1.87 11.40
C ALA A 85 -6.57 3.39 11.65
N HIS A 86 -6.64 4.20 10.59
CA HIS A 86 -6.78 5.64 10.72
C HIS A 86 -8.17 6.03 11.22
N VAL A 87 -9.22 5.42 10.69
CA VAL A 87 -10.60 5.61 11.18
C VAL A 87 -10.73 5.18 12.65
N ALA A 88 -10.12 4.05 13.04
CA ALA A 88 -10.11 3.58 14.42
C ALA A 88 -9.41 4.58 15.36
N TYR A 89 -8.26 5.12 14.93
CA TYR A 89 -7.54 6.18 15.64
C TYR A 89 -8.41 7.42 15.88
N LEU A 90 -9.14 7.89 14.85
CA LEU A 90 -10.00 9.07 14.95
C LEU A 90 -11.22 8.86 15.86
N LEU A 91 -11.76 7.64 15.91
CA LEU A 91 -12.97 7.31 16.65
C LEU A 91 -12.72 6.86 18.11
N LYS A 92 -11.46 6.82 18.57
CA LYS A 92 -11.03 6.53 19.96
C LYS A 92 -11.84 5.39 20.63
N GLY A 93 -11.50 4.13 20.32
CA GLY A 93 -12.07 2.96 21.00
C GLY A 93 -13.10 2.15 20.20
N SER A 94 -13.20 2.39 18.89
CA SER A 94 -14.07 1.62 17.98
C SER A 94 -13.38 0.39 17.34
N GLU A 95 -12.17 0.05 17.77
CA GLU A 95 -11.33 -1.02 17.20
C GLU A 95 -12.07 -2.36 17.11
N THR A 96 -12.73 -2.76 18.20
CA THR A 96 -13.48 -4.03 18.29
C THR A 96 -14.72 -4.03 17.39
N LEU A 97 -15.32 -2.86 17.15
CA LEU A 97 -16.50 -2.72 16.28
C LEU A 97 -16.07 -2.70 14.80
N LEU A 98 -15.02 -1.97 14.48
CA LEU A 98 -14.46 -1.88 13.13
C LEU A 98 -13.85 -3.20 12.65
N ALA A 99 -13.30 -4.02 13.55
CA ALA A 99 -12.78 -5.35 13.22
C ALA A 99 -13.87 -6.33 12.77
N LYS A 100 -15.12 -6.14 13.21
CA LYS A 100 -16.24 -7.04 12.94
C LYS A 100 -17.09 -6.61 11.73
N LEU A 101 -16.93 -5.37 11.29
CA LEU A 101 -17.71 -4.84 10.17
C LEU A 101 -16.98 -5.05 8.84
N PRO A 102 -17.72 -5.35 7.75
CA PRO A 102 -17.14 -5.32 6.42
C PRO A 102 -16.57 -3.92 6.15
N SER A 103 -15.39 -3.86 5.54
CA SER A 103 -14.79 -2.56 5.19
C SER A 103 -15.69 -1.84 4.19
N PRO A 104 -16.02 -0.56 4.41
CA PRO A 104 -16.50 0.27 3.32
C PRO A 104 -15.46 0.29 2.18
N PRO A 105 -15.88 0.53 0.93
CA PRO A 105 -14.97 0.70 -0.19
C PRO A 105 -13.92 1.80 0.09
N VAL A 106 -12.69 1.60 -0.37
CA VAL A 106 -11.59 2.56 -0.17
C VAL A 106 -11.91 3.96 -0.69
N GLN A 107 -12.69 4.05 -1.77
CA GLN A 107 -13.15 5.32 -2.33
C GLN A 107 -14.09 6.07 -1.38
N THR A 108 -15.00 5.35 -0.72
CA THR A 108 -15.92 5.91 0.29
C THR A 108 -15.15 6.36 1.53
N LEU A 109 -14.17 5.56 1.98
CA LEU A 109 -13.34 5.92 3.12
C LEU A 109 -12.56 7.23 2.87
N LEU A 110 -11.91 7.35 1.72
CA LEU A 110 -11.10 8.52 1.36
C LEU A 110 -11.91 9.74 0.94
N GLY A 111 -13.08 9.54 0.34
CA GLY A 111 -13.90 10.62 -0.22
C GLY A 111 -14.90 11.22 0.77
N GLU A 112 -15.41 10.42 1.71
CA GLU A 112 -16.53 10.82 2.57
C GLU A 112 -16.18 10.67 4.05
N VAL A 113 -15.81 9.46 4.48
CA VAL A 113 -15.66 9.13 5.91
C VAL A 113 -14.48 9.86 6.56
N ILE A 114 -13.28 9.75 5.98
CA ILE A 114 -12.08 10.38 6.55
C ILE A 114 -12.20 11.91 6.55
N PRO A 115 -12.63 12.57 5.46
CA PRO A 115 -12.86 14.02 5.47
C PRO A 115 -13.85 14.47 6.55
N GLU A 116 -14.95 13.73 6.76
CA GLU A 116 -15.91 14.05 7.82
C GLU A 116 -15.28 13.93 9.22
N LEU A 117 -14.52 12.87 9.46
CA LEU A 117 -13.84 12.66 10.74
C LEU A 117 -12.72 13.68 10.98
N HIS A 118 -11.97 14.06 9.94
CA HIS A 118 -10.96 15.12 10.00
C HIS A 118 -11.58 16.46 10.38
N SER A 119 -12.71 16.81 9.75
CA SER A 119 -13.45 18.03 10.08
C SER A 119 -13.89 18.05 11.55
N LYS A 120 -14.42 16.94 12.08
CA LYS A 120 -14.81 16.82 13.49
C LYS A 120 -13.62 16.86 14.46
N ALA A 121 -12.48 16.30 14.07
CA ALA A 121 -11.26 16.26 14.87
C ALA A 121 -10.41 17.54 14.76
N GLY A 122 -10.75 18.47 13.88
CA GLY A 122 -9.95 19.68 13.62
C GLY A 122 -8.63 19.41 12.88
N ILE A 123 -8.49 18.24 12.25
CA ILE A 123 -7.31 17.86 11.46
C ILE A 123 -7.41 18.53 10.10
N LYS A 124 -6.36 19.24 9.69
CA LYS A 124 -6.23 19.83 8.35
C LYS A 124 -5.08 19.17 7.62
N THR A 125 -5.35 18.67 6.42
CA THR A 125 -4.34 18.17 5.49
C THR A 125 -4.66 18.70 4.11
N GLU A 126 -3.62 19.09 3.37
CA GLU A 126 -3.74 19.57 1.99
C GLU A 126 -3.89 18.42 0.98
N HIS A 127 -3.65 17.18 1.41
CA HIS A 127 -3.66 16.01 0.54
C HIS A 127 -4.96 15.19 0.61
N LEU A 128 -5.79 15.39 1.64
CA LEU A 128 -7.11 14.75 1.78
C LEU A 128 -8.22 15.79 1.99
N PRO A 129 -9.38 15.65 1.30
CA PRO A 129 -9.73 14.59 0.36
C PRO A 129 -8.88 14.60 -0.92
N LEU A 130 -8.77 13.43 -1.57
CA LEU A 130 -7.97 13.27 -2.78
C LEU A 130 -8.47 14.21 -3.90
N ALA A 131 -7.53 14.87 -4.60
CA ALA A 131 -7.83 15.63 -5.80
C ALA A 131 -8.36 14.74 -6.94
N GLU A 132 -9.09 15.33 -7.91
CA GLU A 132 -9.71 14.61 -9.04
C GLU A 132 -8.74 13.66 -9.79
N PRO A 133 -7.51 14.06 -10.15
CA PRO A 133 -6.57 13.15 -10.80
C PRO A 133 -6.25 11.90 -9.96
N ALA A 134 -5.99 12.09 -8.66
CA ALA A 134 -5.72 10.99 -7.73
C ALA A 134 -6.94 10.08 -7.51
N ARG A 135 -8.15 10.66 -7.45
CA ARG A 135 -9.41 9.89 -7.34
C ARG A 135 -9.66 9.03 -8.57
N LYS A 136 -9.47 9.58 -9.77
CA LYS A 136 -9.59 8.82 -11.03
C LYS A 136 -8.55 7.70 -11.10
N TYR A 137 -7.31 7.99 -10.69
CA TYR A 137 -6.25 7.00 -10.62
C TYR A 137 -6.60 5.84 -9.67
N LEU A 138 -7.05 6.13 -8.46
CA LEU A 138 -7.52 5.10 -7.52
C LEU A 138 -8.68 4.27 -8.10
N THR A 139 -9.62 4.92 -8.78
CA THR A 139 -10.80 4.26 -9.38
C THR A 139 -10.42 3.27 -10.48
N LYS A 140 -9.44 3.62 -11.33
CA LYS A 140 -8.83 2.71 -12.32
C LYS A 140 -8.33 1.44 -11.63
N TRP A 141 -7.60 1.58 -10.54
CA TRP A 141 -6.98 0.46 -9.84
C TRP A 141 -7.96 -0.38 -9.02
N VAL A 142 -8.99 0.22 -8.43
CA VAL A 142 -10.09 -0.53 -7.79
C VAL A 142 -10.77 -1.44 -8.81
N THR A 143 -11.03 -0.91 -10.01
CA THR A 143 -11.62 -1.68 -11.12
C THR A 143 -10.72 -2.85 -11.51
N GLN A 144 -9.42 -2.60 -11.68
CA GLN A 144 -8.45 -3.63 -12.03
C GLN A 144 -8.28 -4.69 -10.93
N ARG A 145 -8.24 -4.29 -9.66
CA ARG A 145 -8.18 -5.20 -8.51
C ARG A 145 -9.40 -6.11 -8.46
N ASN A 146 -10.60 -5.58 -8.71
CA ASN A 146 -11.82 -6.40 -8.76
C ASN A 146 -11.78 -7.40 -9.92
N GLN A 147 -11.33 -6.99 -11.10
CA GLN A 147 -11.16 -7.91 -12.24
C GLN A 147 -10.14 -9.03 -11.93
N VAL A 148 -9.04 -8.72 -11.25
CA VAL A 148 -8.04 -9.71 -10.82
C VAL A 148 -8.60 -10.66 -9.76
N ALA A 149 -9.29 -10.12 -8.74
CA ALA A 149 -9.89 -10.91 -7.67
C ALA A 149 -10.97 -11.87 -8.18
N HIS A 150 -11.74 -11.47 -9.19
CA HIS A 150 -12.75 -12.31 -9.84
C HIS A 150 -12.20 -13.18 -10.99
N GLY A 151 -10.88 -13.16 -11.24
CA GLY A 151 -10.25 -13.97 -12.28
C GLY A 151 -10.50 -13.53 -13.73
N VAL A 152 -11.14 -12.37 -13.94
CA VAL A 152 -11.50 -11.83 -15.26
C VAL A 152 -10.26 -11.29 -16.00
N LYS A 153 -9.32 -10.67 -15.28
CA LYS A 153 -8.07 -10.14 -15.85
C LYS A 153 -6.88 -10.85 -15.22
N GLN A 154 -6.05 -11.49 -16.06
CA GLN A 154 -4.91 -12.28 -15.60
C GLN A 154 -3.58 -11.53 -15.64
N THR A 155 -3.53 -10.36 -16.28
CA THR A 155 -2.32 -9.55 -16.42
C THR A 155 -2.42 -8.23 -15.66
N VAL A 156 -1.32 -7.87 -15.01
CA VAL A 156 -1.11 -6.59 -14.35
C VAL A 156 0.25 -6.12 -14.80
N ASP A 157 0.31 -4.92 -15.37
CA ASP A 157 1.56 -4.31 -15.79
C ASP A 157 2.39 -3.93 -14.54
N GLY A 158 3.63 -4.42 -14.50
CA GLY A 158 4.52 -4.25 -13.36
C GLY A 158 5.03 -2.81 -13.16
N GLU A 159 5.19 -2.02 -14.23
CA GLU A 159 5.62 -0.63 -14.11
C GLU A 159 4.49 0.25 -13.57
N ASP A 160 3.30 0.11 -14.16
CA ASP A 160 2.06 0.73 -13.69
C ASP A 160 1.78 0.36 -12.21
N LEU A 161 2.01 -0.91 -11.84
CA LEU A 161 1.82 -1.39 -10.47
C LEU A 161 2.81 -0.78 -9.47
N ARG A 162 4.06 -0.55 -9.86
CA ARG A 162 5.04 0.13 -8.99
C ARG A 162 4.59 1.55 -8.67
N GLU A 163 3.98 2.24 -9.63
CA GLU A 163 3.41 3.57 -9.37
C GLU A 163 2.20 3.50 -8.43
N LEU A 164 1.33 2.48 -8.57
CA LEU A 164 0.26 2.25 -7.59
C LEU A 164 0.83 2.03 -6.19
N ILE A 165 1.88 1.22 -6.06
CA ILE A 165 2.49 0.93 -4.76
C ILE A 165 3.06 2.21 -4.12
N ARG A 166 3.67 3.10 -4.92
CA ARG A 166 4.10 4.43 -4.43
C ARG A 166 2.90 5.28 -4.02
N PHE A 167 1.86 5.34 -4.86
CA PHE A 167 0.63 6.07 -4.57
C PHE A 167 -0.02 5.62 -3.26
N VAL A 168 -0.12 4.31 -3.01
CA VAL A 168 -0.65 3.77 -1.75
C VAL A 168 0.30 4.08 -0.59
N SER A 169 1.61 3.93 -0.77
CA SER A 169 2.61 4.29 0.25
C SER A 169 2.49 5.76 0.67
N ASP A 170 2.28 6.66 -0.29
CA ASP A 170 2.10 8.09 -0.02
C ASP A 170 0.82 8.36 0.77
N ILE A 171 -0.29 7.69 0.42
CA ILE A 171 -1.53 7.77 1.23
C ILE A 171 -1.24 7.35 2.67
N LEU A 172 -0.54 6.23 2.88
CA LEU A 172 -0.20 5.78 4.24
C LEU A 172 0.64 6.81 4.99
N TYR A 173 1.63 7.43 4.36
CA TYR A 173 2.41 8.51 4.95
C TYR A 173 1.57 9.76 5.25
N ILE A 174 0.63 10.14 4.38
CA ILE A 174 -0.32 11.23 4.65
C ILE A 174 -1.16 10.92 5.89
N LEU A 175 -1.62 9.68 6.07
CA LEU A 175 -2.38 9.27 7.25
C LEU A 175 -1.54 9.33 8.52
N ASP A 176 -0.23 9.05 8.45
CA ASP A 176 0.68 9.18 9.59
C ASP A 176 0.96 10.64 9.93
N ALA A 177 1.12 11.51 8.94
CA ALA A 177 1.21 12.95 9.15
C ALA A 177 -0.04 13.48 9.86
N CYS A 178 -1.23 13.00 9.49
CA CYS A 178 -2.49 13.31 10.17
C CYS A 178 -2.55 12.81 11.64
N ARG A 179 -1.64 11.91 12.04
CA ARG A 179 -1.47 11.43 13.42
C ARG A 179 -0.33 12.16 14.16
N GLY A 180 0.24 13.21 13.58
CA GLY A 180 1.33 13.99 14.16
C GLY A 180 2.73 13.56 13.75
N GLN A 181 2.88 12.60 12.83
CA GLN A 181 4.18 12.16 12.32
C GLN A 181 4.60 13.02 11.11
N GLU A 182 4.93 14.29 11.35
CA GLU A 182 5.19 15.27 10.28
C GLU A 182 6.31 14.85 9.29
N TRP A 183 7.30 14.08 9.77
CA TRP A 183 8.38 13.53 8.95
C TRP A 183 7.88 12.66 7.78
N ALA A 184 6.67 12.12 7.88
CA ALA A 184 6.07 11.27 6.85
C ALA A 184 5.88 12.01 5.52
N LEU A 185 5.61 13.32 5.55
CA LEU A 185 5.42 14.13 4.34
C LEU A 185 6.70 14.25 3.50
N ALA A 186 7.87 14.12 4.12
CA ALA A 186 9.15 14.11 3.39
C ALA A 186 9.37 12.84 2.54
N HIS A 187 8.48 11.84 2.67
CA HIS A 187 8.58 10.54 1.99
C HIS A 187 7.57 10.35 0.86
N LEU A 188 6.80 11.40 0.51
CA LEU A 188 5.89 11.38 -0.63
C LEU A 188 6.69 11.31 -1.94
N ARG A 189 6.33 10.39 -2.83
CA ARG A 189 7.12 10.06 -4.04
C ARG A 189 6.30 9.93 -5.32
N SER A 190 4.99 9.76 -5.22
CA SER A 190 4.11 9.61 -6.38
C SER A 190 3.83 10.96 -7.03
N ALA A 191 3.64 10.92 -8.35
CA ALA A 191 3.29 12.11 -9.13
C ALA A 191 1.90 12.68 -8.79
N HIS A 192 1.13 11.99 -7.96
CA HIS A 192 -0.22 12.38 -7.57
C HIS A 192 -0.27 13.27 -6.31
N PHE A 193 0.83 13.32 -5.55
CA PHE A 193 0.92 14.09 -4.30
C PHE A 193 2.17 14.96 -4.20
N ALA A 194 3.21 14.69 -4.99
CA ALA A 194 4.38 15.54 -5.06
C ALA A 194 4.04 16.87 -5.77
N ALA A 195 4.42 17.99 -5.14
CA ALA A 195 4.42 19.34 -5.72
C ALA A 195 5.67 19.57 -6.58
#